data_AF-A0A3B0UWH3-F1
#
_entry.id   AF-A0A3B0UWH3-F1
#
_cell.length_a   1.000
_cell.length_b   1.000
_cell.length_c   1.000
_cell.angle_alpha   90.00
_cell.angle_beta   90.00
_cell.angle_gamma   90.00
#
_symmetry.space_group_name_H-M   'P 1'
#
loop_
_entity.id
_entity.type
_entity.pdbx_description
1 polymer ?
#
loop_
_entity_poly.entity_id
_entity_poly.type
_entity_poly.pdbx_seq_one_letter_code
_entity_poly.pdbx_strand_id
1 'polypeptide(L)'
;VSLDGVRSELGDEVADMVASVTHDNTLSWIERSKAYIETVRTASEEAKAISVADKIANAESLISSHAREGSEVWRHFSTGREKKLWFEEAVLAMLQESWSHPLVEEYARFVKRLQGLE
;
A
#
# COMPACT_ATOMS: atom_id res chain seq x y z
N VAL A 1 18.62 -3.85 5.68
CA VAL A 1 19.47 -2.74 5.19
C VAL A 1 19.16 -1.52 6.05
N SER A 2 20.16 -0.81 6.57
CA SER A 2 19.94 0.43 7.33
C SER A 2 19.80 1.63 6.38
N LEU A 3 19.10 2.69 6.80
CA LEU A 3 18.97 3.92 6.01
C LEU A 3 20.34 4.55 5.71
N ASP A 4 21.28 4.47 6.66
CA ASP A 4 22.66 4.92 6.44
C ASP A 4 23.38 4.11 5.34
N GLY A 5 23.09 2.81 5.25
CA GLY A 5 23.60 1.96 4.18
C GLY A 5 23.03 2.34 2.81
N VAL A 6 21.72 2.61 2.75
CA VAL A 6 21.05 3.09 1.52
C VAL A 6 21.61 4.44 1.08
N ARG A 7 21.80 5.37 2.03
CA ARG A 7 22.36 6.69 1.76
C ARG A 7 23.78 6.62 1.24
N SER A 8 24.61 5.75 1.82
CA SER A 8 25.99 5.57 1.39
C SER A 8 26.11 4.97 -0.02
N GLU A 9 25.20 4.10 -0.44
CA GLU A 9 25.31 3.40 -1.73
C GLU A 9 24.51 4.07 -2.85
N LEU A 10 23.39 4.72 -2.54
CA LEU A 10 22.41 5.20 -3.51
C LEU A 10 22.12 6.70 -3.43
N GLY A 11 22.73 7.40 -2.47
CA GLY A 11 22.61 8.85 -2.31
C GLY A 11 21.38 9.30 -1.53
N ASP A 12 21.33 10.59 -1.25
CA ASP A 12 20.35 11.20 -0.35
C ASP A 12 18.91 11.12 -0.86
N GLU A 13 18.71 11.34 -2.17
CA GLU A 13 17.37 11.32 -2.78
C GLU A 13 16.71 9.93 -2.64
N VAL A 14 17.45 8.86 -2.91
CA VAL A 14 16.95 7.48 -2.75
C VAL A 14 16.80 7.12 -1.28
N ALA A 15 17.72 7.56 -0.42
CA ALA A 15 17.61 7.32 1.01
C ALA A 15 16.40 8.02 1.64
N ASP A 16 16.05 9.22 1.18
CA ASP A 16 14.88 9.97 1.66
C ASP A 16 13.58 9.33 1.17
N MET A 17 13.55 8.82 -0.07
CA MET A 17 12.45 7.98 -0.56
C MET A 17 12.29 6.71 0.30
N VAL A 18 13.40 6.01 0.61
CA VAL A 18 13.36 4.79 1.45
C VAL A 18 13.03 5.11 2.91
N ALA A 19 13.47 6.25 3.43
CA ALA A 19 13.13 6.73 4.78
C ALA A 19 11.65 7.04 4.90
N SER A 20 11.04 7.65 3.88
CA SER A 20 9.59 7.94 3.85
C SER A 20 8.70 6.69 3.95
N VAL A 21 9.27 5.50 3.68
CA VAL A 21 8.57 4.21 3.76
C VAL A 21 9.09 3.30 4.88
N THR A 22 10.05 3.77 5.69
CA THR A 22 10.58 3.03 6.84
C THR A 22 9.68 3.22 8.05
N HIS A 23 9.07 2.12 8.51
CA HIS A 23 8.02 2.15 9.52
C HIS A 23 8.57 2.14 10.96
N ASP A 24 8.02 2.99 11.83
CA ASP A 24 8.16 2.87 13.28
C ASP A 24 7.40 1.63 13.77
N ASN A 25 8.15 0.64 14.27
CA ASN A 25 7.60 -0.61 14.77
C ASN A 25 6.93 -0.50 16.15
N THR A 26 6.95 0.67 16.79
CA THR A 26 6.26 0.91 18.08
C THR A 26 4.79 1.25 17.91
N LEU A 27 4.37 1.68 16.71
CA LEU A 27 3.00 2.07 16.42
C LEU A 27 2.10 0.86 16.15
N SER A 28 0.83 0.94 16.55
CA SER A 28 -0.18 -0.07 16.19
C SER A 28 -0.41 -0.10 14.67
N TRP A 29 -0.95 -1.21 14.16
CA TRP A 29 -1.26 -1.32 12.73
C TRP A 29 -2.20 -0.22 12.22
N ILE A 30 -3.16 0.21 13.04
CA ILE A 30 -4.09 1.29 12.68
C ILE A 30 -3.35 2.62 12.57
N GLU A 31 -2.44 2.92 13.50
CA GLU A 31 -1.64 4.16 13.47
C GLU A 31 -0.72 4.19 12.26
N ARG A 32 -0.04 3.09 11.95
CA ARG A 32 0.79 2.98 10.73
C ARG A 32 -0.04 3.16 9.46
N SER A 33 -1.23 2.57 9.42
CA SER A 33 -2.15 2.70 8.28
C SER A 33 -2.59 4.16 8.08
N LYS A 34 -2.94 4.86 9.17
CA LYS A 34 -3.32 6.28 9.13
C LYS A 34 -2.15 7.17 8.69
N ALA A 35 -0.96 6.94 9.24
CA ALA A 35 0.24 7.68 8.88
C ALA A 35 0.60 7.51 7.40
N TYR A 36 0.50 6.29 6.87
CA TYR A 36 0.69 6.01 5.46
C TYR A 36 -0.31 6.78 4.58
N ILE A 37 -1.61 6.73 4.92
CA ILE A 37 -2.65 7.43 4.16
C ILE A 37 -2.37 8.95 4.12
N GLU A 38 -1.98 9.55 5.24
CA GLU A 38 -1.68 10.99 5.29
C GLU A 38 -0.41 11.35 4.50
N THR A 39 0.60 10.48 4.57
CA THR A 39 1.84 10.64 3.80
C THR A 39 1.53 10.62 2.30
N VAL A 40 0.77 9.63 1.83
CA VAL A 40 0.41 9.53 0.40
C VAL A 40 -0.52 10.67 -0.03
N ARG A 41 -1.44 11.13 0.83
CA ARG A 41 -2.35 12.26 0.54
C ARG A 41 -1.59 13.52 0.14
N THR A 42 -0.51 13.81 0.86
CA THR A 42 0.28 15.04 0.71
C THR A 42 1.51 14.88 -0.18
N ALA A 43 1.81 13.66 -0.65
CA ALA A 43 2.93 13.38 -1.54
C ALA A 43 2.74 13.95 -2.96
N SER A 44 3.83 14.02 -3.72
CA SER A 44 3.81 14.42 -5.14
C SER A 44 3.00 13.44 -6.00
N GLU A 45 2.64 13.86 -7.21
CA GLU A 45 1.86 13.00 -8.12
C GLU A 45 2.63 11.73 -8.51
N GLU A 46 3.95 11.83 -8.70
CA GLU A 46 4.82 10.70 -9.01
C GLU A 46 4.85 9.70 -7.86
N ALA A 47 4.96 10.20 -6.62
CA ALA A 47 4.94 9.37 -5.42
C ALA A 47 3.57 8.68 -5.24
N LYS A 48 2.46 9.39 -5.51
CA LYS A 48 1.12 8.81 -5.54
C LYS A 48 1.01 7.72 -6.62
N ALA A 49 1.54 7.96 -7.82
CA ALA A 49 1.52 6.99 -8.91
C ALA A 49 2.31 5.72 -8.57
N ILE A 50 3.52 5.85 -8.02
CA ILE A 50 4.34 4.73 -7.55
C ILE A 50 3.59 3.94 -6.47
N SER A 51 3.04 4.65 -5.49
CA SER A 51 2.28 4.04 -4.39
C SER A 51 1.07 3.25 -4.90
N VAL A 52 0.30 3.81 -5.83
CA VAL A 52 -0.88 3.14 -6.41
C VAL A 52 -0.48 1.96 -7.28
N ALA A 53 0.59 2.08 -8.08
CA ALA A 53 1.10 0.99 -8.90
C ALA A 53 1.55 -0.21 -8.04
N ASP A 54 2.27 0.03 -6.94
CA ASP A 54 2.63 -0.99 -5.96
C ASP A 54 1.37 -1.67 -5.38
N LYS A 55 0.35 -0.89 -5.01
CA LYS A 55 -0.90 -1.45 -4.46
C LYS A 55 -1.66 -2.30 -5.48
N ILE A 56 -1.71 -1.88 -6.74
CA ILE A 56 -2.31 -2.67 -7.83
C ILE A 56 -1.55 -4.00 -8.01
N ALA A 57 -0.22 -3.97 -8.09
CA ALA A 57 0.59 -5.18 -8.24
C ALA A 57 0.42 -6.14 -7.04
N ASN A 58 0.36 -5.59 -5.83
CA ASN A 58 0.10 -6.37 -4.62
C ASN A 58 -1.31 -6.98 -4.62
N ALA A 59 -2.32 -6.24 -5.08
CA ALA A 59 -3.68 -6.74 -5.21
C ALA A 59 -3.76 -7.87 -6.26
N GLU A 60 -3.10 -7.71 -7.39
CA GLU A 60 -3.02 -8.75 -8.44
C GLU A 60 -2.36 -10.03 -7.93
N SER A 61 -1.22 -9.90 -7.25
CA SER A 61 -0.51 -11.02 -6.63
C SER A 61 -1.37 -11.76 -5.60
N LEU A 62 -2.11 -11.01 -4.78
CA LEU A 62 -3.04 -11.57 -3.80
C LEU A 62 -4.20 -12.32 -4.47
N ILE A 63 -4.82 -11.74 -5.51
CA ILE A 63 -5.90 -12.40 -6.26
C ILE A 63 -5.39 -13.69 -6.91
N SER A 64 -4.21 -13.66 -7.51
CA SER A 64 -3.57 -14.86 -8.10
C SER A 64 -3.28 -15.92 -7.05
N SER A 65 -2.83 -15.53 -5.87
CA SER A 65 -2.56 -16.44 -4.76
C SER A 65 -3.85 -17.05 -4.18
N HIS A 66 -4.90 -16.24 -4.03
CA HIS A 66 -6.24 -16.74 -3.66
C HIS A 66 -6.77 -17.75 -4.68
N ALA A 67 -6.58 -17.52 -5.98
CA ALA A 67 -6.99 -18.48 -7.01
C ALA A 67 -6.29 -19.85 -6.88
N ARG A 68 -5.09 -19.91 -6.28
CA ARG A 68 -4.33 -21.14 -6.06
C ARG A 68 -4.62 -21.80 -4.72
N GLU A 69 -4.83 -20.99 -3.68
CA GLU A 69 -4.80 -21.43 -2.27
C GLU A 69 -6.15 -21.21 -1.54
N GLY A 70 -7.11 -20.53 -2.18
CA GLY A 70 -8.38 -20.14 -1.59
C GLY A 70 -8.21 -19.20 -0.40
N SER A 71 -9.08 -19.36 0.61
CA SER A 71 -9.08 -18.56 1.84
C SER A 71 -7.81 -18.71 2.69
N GLU A 72 -7.01 -19.74 2.48
CA GLU A 72 -5.76 -19.94 3.24
C GLU A 72 -4.75 -18.81 3.01
N VAL A 73 -4.83 -18.10 1.88
CA VAL A 73 -3.98 -16.95 1.58
C VAL A 73 -4.03 -15.88 2.68
N TRP A 74 -5.17 -15.77 3.38
CA TRP A 74 -5.36 -14.79 4.44
C TRP A 74 -4.49 -15.07 5.68
N ARG A 75 -4.01 -16.30 5.86
CA ARG A 75 -3.11 -16.67 6.96
C ARG A 75 -1.73 -16.01 6.85
N HIS A 76 -1.35 -15.55 5.65
CA HIS A 76 -0.12 -14.79 5.44
C HIS A 76 -0.23 -13.33 5.92
N PHE A 77 -1.44 -12.84 6.22
CA PHE A 77 -1.68 -11.49 6.71
C PHE A 77 -1.90 -11.53 8.23
N SER A 78 -0.93 -11.02 8.99
CA SER A 78 -1.01 -10.93 10.46
C SER A 78 -2.21 -10.12 10.96
N THR A 79 -2.75 -9.23 10.12
CA THR A 79 -3.92 -8.39 10.43
C THR A 79 -5.24 -9.03 10.01
N GLY A 80 -5.19 -10.11 9.23
CA GLY A 80 -6.35 -10.77 8.64
C GLY A 80 -6.98 -9.98 7.49
N ARG A 81 -7.96 -10.63 6.85
CA ARG A 81 -8.69 -10.16 5.67
C ARG A 81 -9.36 -8.80 5.89
N GLU A 82 -10.17 -8.67 6.94
CA GLU A 82 -11.00 -7.48 7.18
C GLU A 82 -10.17 -6.21 7.29
N LYS A 83 -9.08 -6.25 8.06
CA LYS A 83 -8.16 -5.12 8.21
C LYS A 83 -7.45 -4.81 6.89
N LYS A 84 -7.03 -5.83 6.14
CA LYS A 84 -6.43 -5.62 4.83
C LYS A 84 -7.40 -4.89 3.88
N LEU A 85 -8.65 -5.34 3.80
CA LEU A 85 -9.67 -4.70 2.96
C LEU A 85 -9.99 -3.28 3.41
N TRP A 86 -10.18 -3.05 4.71
CA TRP A 86 -10.38 -1.70 5.25
C TRP A 86 -9.25 -0.75 4.85
N PHE A 87 -8.00 -1.23 4.87
CA PHE A 87 -6.85 -0.41 4.52
C PHE A 87 -6.85 -0.04 3.03
N GLU A 88 -7.08 -1.00 2.14
CA GLU A 88 -7.17 -0.74 0.70
C GLU A 88 -8.33 0.21 0.37
N GLU A 89 -9.48 0.07 1.05
CA GLU A 89 -10.63 0.97 0.92
C GLU A 89 -10.32 2.39 1.40
N ALA A 90 -9.65 2.53 2.54
CA ALA A 90 -9.28 3.82 3.09
C ALA A 90 -8.26 4.56 2.21
N VAL A 91 -7.30 3.83 1.63
CA VAL A 91 -6.36 4.39 0.65
C VAL A 91 -7.10 4.82 -0.62
N LEU A 92 -7.99 3.99 -1.15
CA LEU A 92 -8.79 4.32 -2.33
C LEU A 92 -9.63 5.59 -2.11
N ALA A 93 -10.33 5.68 -0.99
CA ALA A 93 -11.15 6.85 -0.64
C ALA A 93 -10.30 8.12 -0.57
N MET A 94 -9.14 8.05 0.09
CA MET A 94 -8.22 9.19 0.15
C MET A 94 -7.72 9.61 -1.24
N LEU A 95 -7.41 8.66 -2.13
CA LEU A 95 -6.95 8.97 -3.48
C LEU A 95 -8.05 9.61 -4.32
N GLN A 96 -9.29 9.13 -4.22
CA GLN A 96 -10.46 9.71 -4.89
C GLN A 96 -10.73 11.16 -4.47
N GLU A 97 -10.40 11.52 -3.22
CA GLU A 97 -10.53 12.89 -2.71
C GLU A 97 -9.36 13.81 -3.11
N SER A 98 -8.15 13.26 -3.22
CA SER A 98 -6.92 14.05 -3.24
C SER A 98 -6.10 13.97 -4.53
N TRP A 99 -6.54 13.17 -5.52
CA TRP A 99 -5.79 12.97 -6.76
C TRP A 99 -6.69 12.55 -7.92
N SER A 100 -6.72 13.37 -8.99
CA SER A 100 -7.45 13.06 -10.22
C SER A 100 -6.52 12.39 -11.23
N HIS A 101 -6.54 11.05 -11.28
CA HIS A 101 -5.67 10.28 -12.17
C HIS A 101 -6.30 8.93 -12.57
N PRO A 102 -6.13 8.43 -13.81
CA PRO A 102 -6.72 7.17 -14.28
C PRO A 102 -6.35 5.93 -13.43
N LEU A 103 -5.18 5.94 -12.80
CA LEU A 103 -4.75 4.86 -11.90
C LEU A 103 -5.67 4.69 -10.69
N VAL A 104 -6.38 5.74 -10.25
CA VAL A 104 -7.33 5.64 -9.13
C VAL A 104 -8.51 4.76 -9.51
N GLU A 105 -9.01 4.88 -10.74
CA GLU A 105 -10.09 4.02 -11.25
C GLU A 105 -9.62 2.58 -11.46
N GLU A 106 -8.38 2.40 -11.90
CA GLU A 106 -7.78 1.07 -12.02
C GLU A 106 -7.64 0.38 -10.66
N TYR A 107 -7.10 1.10 -9.68
CA TYR A 107 -6.99 0.61 -8.33
C TYR A 107 -8.38 0.29 -7.74
N ALA A 108 -9.40 1.12 -7.99
CA ALA A 108 -10.77 0.84 -7.56
C ALA A 108 -11.30 -0.51 -8.07
N ARG A 109 -10.97 -0.90 -9.31
CA ARG A 109 -11.34 -2.23 -9.85
C ARG A 109 -10.67 -3.35 -9.09
N PHE A 110 -9.41 -3.19 -8.71
CA PHE A 110 -8.68 -4.19 -7.91
C PHE A 110 -9.22 -4.29 -6.48
N VAL A 111 -9.49 -3.16 -5.81
CA VAL A 111 -10.11 -3.15 -4.46
C VAL A 111 -11.45 -3.88 -4.49
N LYS A 112 -12.29 -3.63 -5.50
CA LYS A 112 -13.56 -4.35 -5.67
C LYS A 112 -13.39 -5.85 -5.85
N ARG A 113 -12.36 -6.28 -6.60
CA ARG A 113 -12.04 -7.71 -6.76
C ARG A 113 -11.58 -8.32 -5.44
N LEU A 114 -10.75 -7.63 -4.67
CA LEU A 114 -10.30 -8.07 -3.35
C LEU A 114 -11.46 -8.26 -2.37
N GLN A 115 -12.44 -7.35 -2.36
CA GLN A 115 -13.64 -7.48 -1.53
C GLN A 115 -14.44 -8.74 -1.80
N GLY A 116 -14.40 -9.25 -3.04
CA GLY A 116 -15.08 -10.47 -3.46
C GLY A 116 -14.34 -11.78 -3.17
N LEU A 117 -13.11 -11.72 -2.63
CA LEU A 117 -12.37 -12.92 -2.25
C LEU A 117 -12.86 -13.43 -0.89
N GLU A 118 -13.23 -14.71 -0.80
CA GLU A 118 -13.66 -15.37 0.45
C GLU A 118 -12.47 -15.74 1.36
#